data_AF-A0A7S0LYG7-F1
#
_entry.id   AF-A0A7S0LYG7-F1
#
_cell.length_a   1.000
_cell.length_b   1.000
_cell.length_c   1.000
_cell.angle_alpha   90.00
_cell.angle_beta   90.00
_cell.angle_gamma   90.00
#
_symmetry.space_group_name_H-M   'P 1'
#
loop_
_entity.id
_entity.type
_entity.pdbx_description
1 polymer ?
#
loop_
_entity_poly.entity_id
_entity_poly.type
_entity_poly.pdbx_seq_one_letter_code
_entity_poly.pdbx_strand_id
1 'polypeptide(L)'
;WTYSTALTAAVPLDCPGGVVDSGTIAAVEGAAYSSSFVLVLGASAAPFNGIYNGFTLQVTTFGYFAGGIGPGFNSTETRVIIAYTADRKVTLSSAFGTQPNVNSTYQVRSSSTWPAGGYPTAQSDCPGFTLLQVASVSRVENGSVLLIEDEVFDVVAIVGTNLTVSRATRGSTAAPHAAGAAVHVL
;
A
#
# COMPACT_ATOMS: atom_id res chain seq x y z
N TRP A 1 -6.58 -29.05 -19.76
CA TRP A 1 -6.98 -27.78 -20.38
C TRP A 1 -6.89 -26.72 -19.30
N THR A 2 -5.90 -25.84 -19.35
CA THR A 2 -5.72 -24.77 -18.37
C THR A 2 -6.68 -23.64 -18.75
N TYR A 3 -7.64 -23.33 -17.89
CA TYR A 3 -8.53 -22.19 -18.10
C TYR A 3 -7.91 -20.96 -17.47
N SER A 4 -7.87 -19.85 -18.21
CA SER A 4 -7.39 -18.57 -17.71
C SER A 4 -8.53 -17.57 -17.56
N THR A 5 -8.56 -16.88 -16.43
CA THR A 5 -9.28 -15.62 -16.22
C THR A 5 -8.26 -14.54 -15.87
N ALA A 6 -8.66 -13.27 -15.91
CA ALA A 6 -7.76 -12.17 -15.55
C ALA A 6 -8.03 -11.72 -14.11
N LEU A 7 -6.96 -11.48 -13.36
CA LEU A 7 -7.04 -10.80 -12.07
C LEU A 7 -7.58 -9.38 -12.31
N THR A 8 -8.71 -9.02 -11.68
CA THR A 8 -9.27 -7.66 -11.81
C THR A 8 -8.73 -6.75 -10.73
N ALA A 9 -8.64 -7.25 -9.50
CA ALA A 9 -7.96 -6.59 -8.40
C ALA A 9 -7.49 -7.63 -7.38
N ALA A 10 -6.23 -7.53 -6.94
CA ALA A 10 -5.73 -8.24 -5.76
C ALA A 10 -5.51 -7.23 -4.65
N VAL A 11 -6.58 -6.74 -4.02
CA VAL A 11 -6.45 -5.89 -2.82
C VAL A 11 -7.51 -6.31 -1.80
N PRO A 12 -7.12 -6.63 -0.55
CA PRO A 12 -8.09 -6.88 0.52
C PRO A 12 -8.93 -5.62 0.78
N LEU A 13 -10.23 -5.81 0.99
CA LEU A 13 -11.04 -4.90 1.81
C LEU A 13 -10.50 -4.79 3.26
N ASP A 14 -9.64 -5.74 3.65
CA ASP A 14 -9.09 -5.93 5.00
C ASP A 14 -7.67 -5.40 5.20
N CYS A 15 -7.14 -4.55 4.30
CA CYS A 15 -5.92 -3.78 4.58
C CYS A 15 -6.20 -2.29 4.92
N PRO A 16 -7.22 -1.90 5.72
CA PRO A 16 -7.34 -0.52 6.18
C PRO A 16 -6.24 -0.23 7.22
N GLY A 17 -5.32 0.69 6.90
CA GLY A 17 -4.30 1.18 7.83
C GLY A 17 -3.02 0.34 7.96
N GLY A 18 -2.83 -0.69 7.12
CA GLY A 18 -1.60 -1.49 7.07
C GLY A 18 -0.40 -0.66 6.61
N VAL A 19 0.77 -0.90 7.19
CA VAL A 19 2.02 -0.22 6.81
C VAL A 19 2.62 -0.94 5.60
N VAL A 20 2.75 -0.25 4.48
CA VAL A 20 3.31 -0.79 3.22
C VAL A 20 4.76 -0.40 2.99
N ASP A 21 5.21 0.67 3.64
CA ASP A 21 6.60 1.11 3.64
C ASP A 21 6.88 1.88 4.93
N SER A 22 8.12 1.85 5.40
CA SER A 22 8.55 2.64 6.56
C SER A 22 10.04 2.91 6.53
N GLY A 23 10.44 4.04 7.12
CA GLY A 23 11.85 4.42 7.14
C GLY A 23 12.07 5.81 7.73
N THR A 24 13.12 6.46 7.27
CA THR A 24 13.51 7.82 7.68
C THR A 24 13.30 8.82 6.55
N ILE A 25 13.22 10.10 6.90
CA ILE A 25 13.15 11.20 5.94
C ILE A 25 14.58 11.62 5.58
N ALA A 26 14.90 11.69 4.29
CA ALA A 26 16.20 12.14 3.78
C ALA A 26 16.27 13.66 3.66
N ALA A 27 15.18 14.30 3.25
CA ALA A 27 15.09 15.75 3.13
C ALA A 27 13.63 16.22 3.20
N VAL A 28 13.47 17.51 3.53
CA VAL A 28 12.19 18.20 3.53
C VAL A 28 12.28 19.31 2.50
N GLU A 29 11.46 19.22 1.47
CA GLU A 29 11.42 20.16 0.36
C GLU A 29 10.13 21.00 0.43
N GLY A 30 10.27 22.32 0.34
CA GLY A 30 9.14 23.26 0.35
C GLY A 30 9.12 24.15 1.59
N ALA A 31 8.41 25.28 1.45
CA ALA A 31 8.22 26.20 2.56
C ALA A 31 7.34 25.56 3.62
N ALA A 32 7.71 25.75 4.89
CA ALA A 32 6.82 25.48 6.01
C ALA A 32 5.46 26.15 5.74
N TYR A 33 4.37 25.43 5.95
CA TYR A 33 2.99 25.93 5.78
C TYR A 33 2.51 26.18 4.34
N SER A 34 3.17 25.62 3.33
CA SER A 34 2.63 25.63 1.97
C SER A 34 1.45 24.64 1.80
N SER A 35 0.59 24.90 0.80
CA SER A 35 -0.54 24.04 0.43
C SER A 35 -0.11 22.68 -0.16
N SER A 36 1.17 22.53 -0.48
CA SER A 36 1.78 21.31 -1.00
C SER A 36 3.13 21.13 -0.33
N PHE A 37 3.27 20.08 0.48
CA PHE A 37 4.48 19.80 1.25
C PHE A 37 5.19 18.57 0.68
N VAL A 38 6.50 18.67 0.41
CA VAL A 38 7.27 17.58 -0.22
C VAL A 38 8.27 16.99 0.76
N LEU A 39 8.26 15.66 0.87
CA LEU A 39 9.24 14.90 1.63
C LEU A 39 10.06 14.03 0.69
N VAL A 40 11.36 13.98 0.89
CA VAL A 40 12.24 13.01 0.24
C VAL A 40 12.48 11.88 1.22
N LEU A 41 12.08 10.66 0.88
CA LEU A 41 12.26 9.50 1.75
C LEU A 41 13.69 8.95 1.65
N GLY A 42 14.12 8.26 2.72
CA GLY A 42 15.42 7.61 2.83
C GLY A 42 15.68 6.57 1.73
N ALA A 43 16.94 6.20 1.55
CA ALA A 43 17.34 5.27 0.48
C ALA A 43 16.77 3.85 0.62
N SER A 44 16.27 3.50 1.81
CA SER A 44 15.55 2.25 2.05
C SER A 44 14.14 2.25 1.46
N ALA A 45 13.57 3.41 1.17
CA ALA A 45 12.26 3.52 0.55
C ALA A 45 12.27 2.92 -0.86
N ALA A 46 11.24 2.14 -1.18
CA ALA A 46 11.11 1.58 -2.52
C ALA A 46 10.97 2.72 -3.56
N PRO A 47 11.75 2.74 -4.65
CA PRO A 47 11.59 3.71 -5.71
C PRO A 47 10.40 3.31 -6.57
N PHE A 48 9.27 3.99 -6.41
CA PHE A 48 8.07 3.74 -7.20
C PHE A 48 7.51 5.04 -7.77
N ASN A 49 6.84 4.96 -8.92
CA ASN A 49 6.24 6.10 -9.59
C ASN A 49 4.75 5.82 -9.79
N GLY A 50 3.88 6.66 -9.22
CA GLY A 50 2.44 6.43 -9.33
C GLY A 50 1.58 7.34 -8.47
N ILE A 51 0.28 7.29 -8.72
CA ILE A 51 -0.74 8.03 -7.96
C ILE A 51 -1.15 7.16 -6.76
N TYR A 52 -0.80 7.61 -5.56
CA TYR A 52 -1.13 6.97 -4.28
C TYR A 52 -2.54 7.38 -3.81
N ASN A 53 -3.53 7.31 -4.70
CA ASN A 53 -4.90 7.66 -4.34
C ASN A 53 -5.42 6.64 -3.34
N GLY A 54 -5.72 7.06 -2.11
CA GLY A 54 -6.09 6.15 -1.03
C GLY A 54 -4.92 5.67 -0.19
N PHE A 55 -3.74 6.30 -0.22
CA PHE A 55 -2.71 6.13 0.82
C PHE A 55 -2.49 7.41 1.63
N THR A 56 -1.92 7.20 2.81
CA THR A 56 -1.49 8.26 3.71
C THR A 56 -0.05 8.05 4.12
N LEU A 57 0.66 9.14 4.39
CA LEU A 57 1.95 9.13 5.04
C LEU A 57 1.75 9.51 6.50
N GLN A 58 2.04 8.59 7.41
CA GLN A 58 2.16 8.86 8.83
C GLN A 58 3.61 9.20 9.15
N VAL A 59 3.87 10.37 9.72
CA VAL A 59 5.21 10.83 10.09
C VAL A 59 5.28 11.02 11.58
N THR A 60 6.32 10.48 12.21
CA THR A 60 6.64 10.71 13.61
C THR A 60 7.87 11.60 13.71
N THR A 61 7.69 12.77 14.30
CA THR A 61 8.70 13.81 14.43
C THR A 61 9.03 14.02 15.89
N PHE A 62 10.32 13.97 16.24
CA PHE A 62 10.80 14.46 17.53
C PHE A 62 11.10 15.95 17.44
N GLY A 63 10.55 16.73 18.37
CA GLY A 63 10.68 18.18 18.40
C GLY A 63 10.90 18.74 19.80
N TYR A 64 11.22 20.03 19.86
CA TYR A 64 11.30 20.82 21.08
C TYR A 64 10.38 22.02 20.96
N PHE A 65 9.92 22.55 22.09
CA PHE A 65 9.20 23.82 22.11
C PHE A 65 10.09 24.94 21.57
N ALA A 66 9.45 26.00 21.04
CA ALA A 66 10.15 27.16 20.51
C ALA A 66 11.18 27.69 21.52
N GLY A 67 12.44 27.78 21.10
CA GLY A 67 13.58 28.15 21.95
C GLY A 67 14.42 26.98 22.46
N GLY A 68 14.04 25.72 22.19
CA GLY A 68 14.85 24.53 22.53
C GLY A 68 14.94 24.23 24.03
N ILE A 69 14.24 25.01 24.86
CA ILE A 69 14.22 24.86 26.32
C ILE A 69 12.90 24.19 26.70
N GLY A 70 12.94 22.88 26.92
CA GLY A 70 11.79 22.09 27.37
C GLY A 70 11.99 20.59 27.14
N PRO A 71 11.11 19.75 27.72
CA PRO A 71 11.12 18.32 27.41
C PRO A 71 10.85 18.14 25.90
N GLY A 72 11.63 17.30 25.24
CA GLY A 72 11.34 16.91 23.87
C GLY A 72 9.99 16.20 23.78
N PHE A 73 9.30 16.35 22.65
CA PHE A 73 8.03 15.69 22.39
C PHE A 73 8.09 14.90 21.08
N ASN A 74 7.30 13.84 21.02
CA ASN A 74 7.04 13.10 19.78
C ASN A 74 5.65 13.49 19.27
N SER A 75 5.58 13.97 18.03
CA SER A 75 4.32 14.21 17.32
C SER A 75 4.18 13.19 16.20
N THR A 76 3.07 12.46 16.16
CA THR A 76 2.73 11.56 15.06
C THR A 76 1.53 12.13 14.32
N GLU A 77 1.70 12.40 13.03
CA GLU A 77 0.68 13.02 12.20
C GLU A 77 0.53 12.26 10.87
N THR A 78 -0.70 12.18 10.36
CA THR A 78 -1.02 11.47 9.11
C THR A 78 -1.48 12.47 8.04
N ARG A 79 -1.00 12.32 6.81
CA ARG A 79 -1.36 13.16 5.66
C ARG A 79 -1.66 12.33 4.43
N VAL A 80 -2.56 12.81 3.58
CA VAL A 80 -2.87 12.14 2.31
C VAL A 80 -1.71 12.36 1.34
N ILE A 81 -1.28 11.29 0.69
CA ILE A 81 -0.28 11.37 -0.38
C ILE A 81 -1.00 11.77 -1.66
N ILE A 82 -0.59 12.90 -2.27
CA ILE A 82 -1.15 13.38 -3.53
C ILE A 82 -0.29 13.03 -4.74
N ALA A 83 1.02 12.82 -4.54
CA ALA A 83 1.91 12.31 -5.58
C ALA A 83 3.12 11.60 -4.95
N TYR A 84 3.66 10.60 -5.65
CA TYR A 84 4.93 9.96 -5.31
C TYR A 84 5.74 9.71 -6.59
N THR A 85 6.98 10.17 -6.62
CA THR A 85 7.88 10.00 -7.78
C THR A 85 8.92 8.90 -7.55
N ALA A 86 9.47 8.33 -8.64
CA ALA A 86 10.57 7.35 -8.58
C ALA A 86 11.77 7.83 -7.73
N ASP A 87 12.01 9.13 -7.67
CA ASP A 87 13.06 9.76 -6.84
C ASP A 87 12.72 9.84 -5.34
N ARG A 88 11.73 9.07 -4.88
CA ARG A 88 11.29 9.00 -3.47
C ARG A 88 10.73 10.32 -2.92
N LYS A 89 10.22 11.17 -3.80
CA LYS A 89 9.56 12.43 -3.41
C LYS A 89 8.08 12.19 -3.20
N VAL A 90 7.61 12.41 -1.98
CA VAL A 90 6.22 12.34 -1.58
C VAL A 90 5.67 13.73 -1.48
N THR A 91 4.66 14.04 -2.29
CA THR A 91 3.89 15.28 -2.16
C THR A 91 2.64 15.00 -1.34
N LEU A 92 2.37 15.83 -0.34
CA LEU A 92 1.28 15.68 0.60
C LEU A 92 0.21 16.76 0.44
N SER A 93 -1.03 16.42 0.79
CA SER A 93 -2.20 17.30 0.69
C SER A 93 -2.15 18.56 1.55
N SER A 94 -1.31 18.56 2.59
CA SER A 94 -1.16 19.69 3.52
C SER A 94 0.10 19.54 4.38
N ALA A 95 0.54 20.64 4.99
CA ALA A 95 1.66 20.67 5.91
C ALA A 95 1.35 19.97 7.26
N PHE A 96 2.42 19.63 7.98
CA PHE A 96 2.36 19.11 9.35
C PHE A 96 2.29 20.25 10.38
N GLY A 97 1.66 19.98 11.53
CA GLY A 97 1.68 20.91 12.66
C GLY A 97 3.08 21.03 13.26
N THR A 98 3.77 19.90 13.44
CA THR A 98 5.20 19.85 13.75
C THR A 98 5.98 19.54 12.48
N GLN A 99 6.91 20.43 12.10
CA GLN A 99 7.66 20.26 10.85
C GLN A 99 8.57 19.02 10.92
N PRO A 100 8.39 18.02 10.00
CA PRO A 100 9.31 16.91 9.89
C PRO A 100 10.74 17.37 9.63
N ASN A 101 11.69 16.51 9.95
CA ASN A 101 13.11 16.72 9.71
C ASN A 101 13.79 15.38 9.41
N VAL A 102 15.10 15.38 9.17
CA VAL A 102 15.84 14.17 8.79
C VAL A 102 15.93 13.11 9.90
N ASN A 103 15.62 13.46 11.15
CA ASN A 103 15.52 12.50 12.26
C ASN A 103 14.10 11.93 12.41
N SER A 104 13.15 12.39 11.59
CA SER A 104 11.77 11.90 11.61
C SER A 104 11.66 10.55 10.91
N THR A 105 10.75 9.72 11.40
CA THR A 105 10.42 8.43 10.78
C THR A 105 9.08 8.52 10.07
N TYR A 106 8.88 7.68 9.05
CA TYR A 106 7.62 7.62 8.31
C TYR A 106 7.09 6.19 8.22
N GLN A 107 5.78 6.10 8.01
CA GLN A 107 5.06 4.91 7.58
C GLN A 107 4.11 5.30 6.45
N VAL A 108 4.23 4.68 5.29
CA VAL A 108 3.20 4.75 4.25
C VAL A 108 2.13 3.75 4.63
N ARG A 109 0.88 4.21 4.70
CA ARG A 109 -0.26 3.39 5.10
C ARG A 109 -1.36 3.46 4.06
N SER A 110 -1.98 2.32 3.75
CA SER A 110 -3.22 2.31 2.99
C SER A 110 -4.33 2.99 3.78
N SER A 111 -5.12 3.83 3.12
CA SER A 111 -6.32 4.44 3.71
C SER A 111 -7.37 3.37 3.98
N SER A 112 -8.26 3.65 4.92
CA SER A 112 -9.40 2.77 5.22
C SER A 112 -10.55 2.89 4.22
N THR A 113 -10.47 3.80 3.25
CA THR A 113 -11.55 4.09 2.29
C THR A 113 -10.96 4.34 0.90
N TRP A 114 -10.74 3.26 0.16
CA TRP A 114 -10.43 3.36 -1.27
C TRP A 114 -11.66 3.92 -2.01
N PRO A 115 -11.53 4.96 -2.84
CA PRO A 115 -12.60 5.35 -3.76
C PRO A 115 -12.98 4.16 -4.63
N ALA A 116 -14.28 3.91 -4.83
CA ALA A 116 -14.75 2.85 -5.71
C ALA A 116 -14.13 3.05 -7.12
N GLY A 117 -13.23 2.16 -7.53
CA GLY A 117 -12.57 2.17 -8.84
C GLY A 117 -11.17 2.81 -8.90
N GLY A 118 -10.57 3.20 -7.77
CA GLY A 118 -9.22 3.79 -7.73
C GLY A 118 -8.20 2.91 -7.02
N TYR A 119 -7.98 1.67 -7.48
CA TYR A 119 -6.97 0.80 -6.90
C TYR A 119 -5.57 1.17 -7.40
N PRO A 120 -4.55 1.27 -6.53
CA PRO A 120 -3.17 1.45 -6.94
C PRO A 120 -2.72 0.17 -7.65
N THR A 121 -2.14 0.32 -8.82
CA THR A 121 -1.61 -0.79 -9.64
C THR A 121 -0.39 -1.47 -9.03
N ALA A 122 0.12 -0.96 -7.91
CA ALA A 122 1.27 -1.49 -7.19
C ALA A 122 1.03 -1.38 -5.68
N GLN A 123 0.31 -2.34 -5.10
CA GLN A 123 0.43 -2.61 -3.67
C GLN A 123 0.76 -4.09 -3.47
N SER A 124 2.06 -4.33 -3.31
CA SER A 124 2.67 -5.60 -2.98
C SER A 124 2.72 -5.77 -1.46
N ASP A 125 2.36 -6.96 -0.99
CA ASP A 125 2.46 -7.44 0.39
C ASP A 125 1.52 -6.83 1.45
N CYS A 126 0.29 -7.34 1.48
CA CYS A 126 -0.46 -7.46 2.74
C CYS A 126 -0.43 -8.95 3.15
N PRO A 127 0.47 -9.36 4.08
CA PRO A 127 0.45 -10.71 4.64
C PRO A 127 -0.93 -11.00 5.23
N GLY A 128 -1.57 -12.09 4.81
CA GLY A 128 -2.93 -12.44 5.25
C GLY A 128 -4.07 -11.94 4.38
N PHE A 129 -3.80 -11.45 3.17
CA PHE A 129 -4.85 -11.22 2.16
C PHE A 129 -5.62 -12.51 1.84
N THR A 130 -6.95 -12.44 1.93
CA THR A 130 -7.83 -13.57 1.64
C THR A 130 -8.86 -13.28 0.55
N LEU A 131 -8.86 -12.15 -0.17
CA LEU A 131 -9.98 -11.76 -1.06
C LEU A 131 -9.57 -11.44 -2.51
N LEU A 132 -9.44 -12.42 -3.40
CA LEU A 132 -9.07 -12.20 -4.79
C LEU A 132 -10.27 -11.78 -5.67
N GLN A 133 -10.23 -10.64 -6.37
CA GLN A 133 -11.26 -10.26 -7.34
C GLN A 133 -10.81 -10.61 -8.77
N VAL A 134 -11.57 -11.46 -9.45
CA VAL A 134 -11.28 -11.90 -10.83
C VAL A 134 -12.29 -11.36 -11.83
N ALA A 135 -11.95 -11.35 -13.12
CA ALA A 135 -12.83 -10.83 -14.16
C ALA A 135 -14.06 -11.73 -14.39
N SER A 136 -13.92 -13.02 -14.09
CA SER A 136 -14.97 -14.02 -14.22
C SER A 136 -14.66 -15.21 -13.32
N VAL A 137 -15.71 -15.77 -12.72
CA VAL A 137 -15.69 -17.00 -11.92
C VAL A 137 -16.35 -18.18 -12.63
N SER A 138 -16.65 -18.06 -13.92
CA SER A 138 -17.42 -19.06 -14.69
C SER A 138 -16.87 -20.49 -14.65
N ARG A 139 -15.61 -20.68 -14.22
CA ARG A 139 -14.93 -21.97 -14.08
C ARG A 139 -14.13 -22.07 -12.78
N VAL A 140 -14.46 -21.23 -11.80
CA VAL A 140 -13.85 -21.24 -10.47
C VAL A 140 -14.95 -21.65 -9.49
N GLU A 141 -14.64 -22.63 -8.65
CA GLU A 141 -15.55 -23.18 -7.65
C GLU A 141 -14.88 -23.17 -6.26
N ASN A 142 -15.67 -23.29 -5.20
CA ASN A 142 -15.10 -23.51 -3.86
C ASN A 142 -14.24 -24.78 -3.87
N GLY A 143 -13.02 -24.69 -3.36
CA GLY A 143 -12.01 -25.75 -3.40
C GLY A 143 -11.15 -25.78 -4.66
N SER A 144 -11.40 -24.90 -5.64
CA SER A 144 -10.51 -24.74 -6.79
C SER A 144 -9.10 -24.33 -6.36
N VAL A 145 -8.10 -24.77 -7.11
CA VAL A 145 -6.71 -24.33 -6.92
C VAL A 145 -6.37 -23.37 -8.06
N LEU A 146 -5.86 -22.20 -7.71
CA LEU A 146 -5.44 -21.18 -8.67
C LEU A 146 -3.92 -21.06 -8.66
N LEU A 147 -3.36 -20.77 -9.82
CA LEU A 147 -1.98 -20.36 -10.01
C LEU A 147 -1.96 -18.96 -10.63
N ILE A 148 -1.26 -18.04 -9.98
CA ILE A 148 -0.95 -16.71 -10.53
C ILE A 148 0.56 -16.58 -10.48
N GLU A 149 1.19 -16.49 -11.65
CA GLU A 149 2.66 -16.54 -11.77
C GLU A 149 3.21 -17.81 -11.05
N ASP A 150 3.95 -17.64 -9.95
CA ASP A 150 4.52 -18.72 -9.16
C ASP A 150 3.81 -18.94 -7.79
N GLU A 151 2.72 -18.23 -7.52
CA GLU A 151 1.94 -18.38 -6.28
C GLU A 151 0.68 -19.25 -6.50
N VAL A 152 0.48 -20.18 -5.57
CA VAL A 152 -0.69 -21.06 -5.53
C VAL A 152 -1.67 -20.58 -4.46
N PHE A 153 -2.94 -20.50 -4.85
CA PHE A 153 -4.07 -20.13 -4.02
C PHE A 153 -5.08 -21.29 -3.95
N ASP A 154 -5.65 -21.56 -2.77
CA ASP A 154 -6.81 -22.43 -2.64
C ASP A 154 -8.07 -21.57 -2.43
N VAL A 155 -9.12 -21.75 -3.25
CA VAL A 155 -10.38 -21.00 -3.15
C VAL A 155 -11.22 -21.58 -2.01
N VAL A 156 -11.59 -20.72 -1.06
CA VAL A 156 -12.37 -21.06 0.14
C VAL A 156 -13.86 -20.73 -0.05
N ALA A 157 -14.17 -19.57 -0.61
CA ALA A 157 -15.55 -19.12 -0.83
C ALA A 157 -15.65 -18.23 -2.08
N ILE A 158 -16.84 -18.08 -2.65
CA ILE A 158 -17.12 -17.22 -3.81
C ILE A 158 -18.37 -16.39 -3.56
N VAL A 159 -18.27 -15.08 -3.77
CA VAL A 159 -19.40 -14.13 -3.76
C VAL A 159 -19.30 -13.23 -4.98
N GLY A 160 -20.15 -13.46 -5.98
CA GLY A 160 -20.05 -12.77 -7.27
C GLY A 160 -18.71 -13.09 -7.93
N THR A 161 -17.90 -12.07 -8.23
CA THR A 161 -16.54 -12.23 -8.76
C THR A 161 -15.43 -12.11 -7.71
N ASN A 162 -15.80 -12.06 -6.43
CA ASN A 162 -14.86 -12.01 -5.32
C ASN A 162 -14.66 -13.43 -4.77
N LEU A 163 -13.41 -13.84 -4.68
CA LEU A 163 -12.98 -15.14 -4.19
C LEU A 163 -12.35 -14.97 -2.82
N THR A 164 -12.86 -15.66 -1.81
CA THR A 164 -12.08 -15.87 -0.59
C THR A 164 -11.05 -16.95 -0.86
N VAL A 165 -9.76 -16.70 -0.59
CA VAL A 165 -8.64 -17.58 -0.91
C VAL A 165 -7.71 -17.77 0.29
N SER A 166 -7.08 -18.94 0.37
CA SER A 166 -5.84 -19.15 1.12
C SER A 166 -4.66 -19.00 0.17
N ARG A 167 -3.64 -18.28 0.60
CA ARG A 167 -2.46 -17.89 -0.19
C ARG A 167 -1.24 -18.75 0.12
N ALA A 168 -0.21 -18.64 -0.73
CA ALA A 168 1.08 -19.30 -0.53
C ALA A 168 0.93 -20.78 -0.16
N THR A 169 -0.06 -21.45 -0.76
CA THR A 169 -0.36 -22.83 -0.40
C THR A 169 0.55 -23.77 -1.18
N ARG A 170 0.58 -25.04 -0.76
CA ARG A 170 1.31 -26.12 -1.46
C ARG A 170 2.80 -25.84 -1.67
N GLY A 171 3.42 -25.09 -0.75
CA GLY A 171 4.84 -24.77 -0.79
C GLY A 171 5.21 -23.59 -1.70
N SER A 172 4.23 -22.89 -2.29
CA SER A 172 4.47 -21.61 -2.95
C SER A 172 4.73 -20.49 -1.92
N THR A 173 5.28 -19.37 -2.38
CA THR A 173 5.52 -18.18 -1.54
C THR A 173 4.54 -17.08 -1.94
N ALA A 174 4.00 -16.36 -0.96
CA ALA A 174 3.14 -15.21 -1.22
C ALA A 174 3.93 -14.16 -2.01
N ALA A 175 3.39 -13.74 -3.16
CA ALA A 175 4.00 -12.76 -4.04
C ALA A 175 2.98 -11.67 -4.41
N PRO A 176 3.43 -10.48 -4.81
CA PRO A 176 2.55 -9.47 -5.36
C PRO A 176 2.19 -9.78 -6.81
N HIS A 177 0.94 -9.50 -7.19
CA HIS A 177 0.46 -9.67 -8.57
C HIS A 177 -0.15 -8.39 -9.10
N ALA A 178 0.18 -8.03 -10.33
CA ALA A 178 -0.41 -6.89 -11.00
C ALA A 178 -1.87 -7.14 -11.38
N ALA A 179 -2.70 -6.10 -11.40
CA ALA A 179 -4.01 -6.18 -12.04
C ALA A 179 -3.83 -6.59 -13.52
N GLY A 180 -4.68 -7.50 -13.99
CA GLY A 180 -4.58 -8.13 -15.30
C GLY A 180 -3.71 -9.40 -15.34
N ALA A 181 -3.03 -9.76 -14.25
CA ALA A 181 -2.28 -11.02 -14.18
C ALA A 181 -3.17 -12.21 -14.55
N ALA A 182 -2.60 -13.16 -15.29
CA ALA A 182 -3.31 -14.37 -15.68
C ALA A 182 -3.53 -15.26 -14.45
N VAL A 183 -4.79 -15.65 -14.23
CA VAL A 183 -5.20 -16.58 -13.18
C VAL A 183 -5.53 -17.89 -13.84
N HIS A 184 -4.75 -18.92 -13.52
CA HIS A 184 -4.91 -20.27 -14.05
C HIS A 184 -5.62 -21.16 -13.04
N VAL A 185 -6.69 -21.85 -13.45
CA VAL A 185 -7.27 -22.93 -12.63
C VAL A 185 -6.48 -24.22 -12.90
N LEU A 186 -5.96 -24.84 -11.84
CA LEU A 186 -5.19 -26.09 -11.89
C LEU A 186 -6.08 -27.33 -11.83
#